data_AF-A0A2E0WY79-F1
#
_entry.id   AF-A0A2E0WY79-F1
#
_cell.length_a   1.000
_cell.length_b   1.000
_cell.length_c   1.000
_cell.angle_alpha   90.00
_cell.angle_beta   90.00
_cell.angle_gamma   90.00
#
_symmetry.space_group_name_H-M   'P 1'
#
loop_
_entity.id
_entity.type
_entity.pdbx_description
1 polymer ?
#
loop_
_entity_poly.entity_id
_entity_poly.type
_entity_poly.pdbx_seq_one_letter_code
_entity_poly.pdbx_strand_id
1 'polypeptide(L)'
;MIRSCVFAAATLLLLCPHVRGDLYTGNGNSGFGGAVGGGSLEITNDLTNLYFSFSRGGGNLNDALVLYIDAASGGFADTSSFTDTADALRTAITGGGSGGSVVTFAGGMQADYAIALDAGFAGLWSLSTGSHGFQNSAGLSPTGDPSAPTHTFSTSLASLGLSPGSTISFVGTYISGSAFRSDEAFGDGISSGNPGFTGDVTFTSFNRYTVAVPEASSFLFGGLVAGAVVLSRRRRLGRG
;
A
#
# COMPACT_ATOMS: atom_id res chain seq x y z
N MET A 1 -13.92 -35.80 -55.75
CA MET A 1 -12.64 -35.24 -55.26
C MET A 1 -12.94 -33.97 -54.49
N ILE A 2 -12.98 -34.04 -53.15
CA ILE A 2 -13.24 -32.89 -52.27
C ILE A 2 -12.02 -32.75 -51.37
N ARG A 3 -11.28 -31.64 -51.49
CA ARG A 3 -10.14 -31.32 -50.62
C ARG A 3 -10.62 -30.36 -49.53
N SER A 4 -10.76 -30.89 -48.33
CA SER A 4 -10.99 -30.12 -47.11
C SER A 4 -9.79 -29.23 -46.81
N CYS A 5 -10.01 -27.92 -46.71
CA CYS A 5 -9.04 -26.96 -46.19
C CYS A 5 -9.32 -26.78 -44.70
N VAL A 6 -8.37 -27.17 -43.84
CA VAL A 6 -8.41 -26.90 -42.40
C VAL A 6 -7.64 -25.61 -42.15
N PHE A 7 -8.33 -24.57 -41.68
CA PHE A 7 -7.70 -23.35 -41.15
C PHE A 7 -7.36 -23.57 -39.67
N ALA A 8 -6.08 -23.49 -39.33
CA ALA A 8 -5.64 -23.43 -37.94
C ALA A 8 -5.69 -21.97 -37.46
N ALA A 9 -6.65 -21.65 -36.60
CA ALA A 9 -6.66 -20.39 -35.85
C ALA A 9 -5.78 -20.56 -34.60
N ALA A 10 -4.72 -19.77 -34.49
CA ALA A 10 -3.90 -19.70 -33.29
C ALA A 10 -4.48 -18.64 -32.36
N THR A 11 -5.11 -19.06 -31.27
CA THR A 11 -5.58 -18.19 -30.19
C THR A 11 -4.38 -17.77 -29.34
N LEU A 12 -4.01 -16.49 -29.40
CA LEU A 12 -2.98 -15.91 -28.53
C LEU A 12 -3.63 -15.57 -27.17
N LEU A 13 -3.37 -16.37 -26.13
CA LEU A 13 -3.72 -16.03 -24.75
C LEU A 13 -2.81 -14.90 -24.28
N LEU A 14 -3.34 -13.69 -24.09
CA LEU A 14 -2.72 -12.66 -23.26
C LEU A 14 -2.71 -13.18 -21.82
N LEU A 15 -1.54 -13.59 -21.31
CA LEU A 15 -1.34 -13.68 -19.86
C LEU A 15 -1.24 -12.25 -19.33
N CYS A 16 -2.28 -11.77 -18.64
CA CYS A 16 -2.13 -10.61 -17.77
C CYS A 16 -1.10 -10.97 -16.69
N PRO A 17 0.01 -10.24 -16.55
CA PRO A 17 0.88 -10.41 -15.40
C PRO A 17 0.10 -9.94 -14.16
N HIS A 18 -0.36 -10.90 -13.35
CA HIS A 18 -0.75 -10.59 -11.98
C HIS A 18 0.54 -10.28 -11.22
N VAL A 19 0.74 -9.03 -10.82
CA VAL A 19 1.78 -8.67 -9.85
C VAL A 19 1.40 -9.37 -8.55
N ARG A 20 2.29 -10.24 -8.05
CA ARG A 20 2.12 -10.88 -6.74
C ARG A 20 2.20 -9.78 -5.67
N GLY A 21 1.22 -9.74 -4.76
CA GLY A 21 1.23 -8.83 -3.63
C GLY A 21 2.29 -9.19 -2.60
N ASP A 22 2.81 -8.17 -1.92
CA ASP A 22 3.65 -8.34 -0.75
C ASP A 22 2.78 -8.23 0.50
N LEU A 23 2.96 -9.18 1.43
CA LEU A 23 2.19 -9.27 2.67
C LEU A 23 3.03 -8.81 3.86
N TYR A 24 2.47 -7.90 4.65
CA TYR A 24 3.06 -7.37 5.87
C TYR A 24 2.19 -7.74 7.06
N THR A 25 2.76 -8.37 8.07
CA THR A 25 2.04 -8.79 9.27
C THR A 25 2.09 -7.73 10.36
N GLY A 26 1.02 -7.62 11.14
CA GLY A 26 1.04 -6.83 12.37
C GLY A 26 2.05 -7.37 13.38
N ASN A 27 2.38 -6.54 14.38
CA ASN A 27 3.37 -6.83 15.41
C ASN A 27 2.93 -7.86 16.48
N GLY A 28 1.73 -8.44 16.35
CA GLY A 28 1.17 -9.43 17.29
C GLY A 28 0.53 -8.85 18.55
N ASN A 29 0.60 -7.53 18.77
CA ASN A 29 -0.02 -6.90 19.92
C ASN A 29 -1.56 -6.86 19.80
N SER A 30 -2.25 -6.56 20.90
CA SER A 30 -3.72 -6.61 20.95
C SER A 30 -4.36 -5.55 21.85
N GLY A 31 -3.69 -4.40 22.00
CA GLY A 31 -4.10 -3.31 22.86
C GLY A 31 -5.52 -2.80 22.65
N PHE A 32 -6.03 -2.86 21.40
CA PHE A 32 -7.41 -2.57 20.99
C PHE A 32 -8.12 -3.83 20.44
N GLY A 33 -7.77 -5.00 20.96
CA GLY A 33 -8.37 -6.28 20.57
C GLY A 33 -7.67 -6.97 19.39
N GLY A 34 -6.56 -6.43 18.88
CA GLY A 34 -5.74 -7.11 17.88
C GLY A 34 -6.26 -6.95 16.44
N ALA A 35 -6.98 -5.87 16.15
CA ALA A 35 -7.45 -5.57 14.80
C ALA A 35 -6.27 -5.36 13.84
N VAL A 36 -5.25 -4.60 14.26
CA VAL A 36 -4.04 -4.32 13.48
C VAL A 36 -2.91 -5.26 13.88
N GLY A 37 -2.66 -5.44 15.18
CA GLY A 37 -1.51 -6.21 15.66
C GLY A 37 -1.60 -7.69 15.29
N GLY A 38 -2.81 -8.28 15.30
CA GLY A 38 -3.07 -9.62 14.77
C GLY A 38 -3.44 -9.65 13.28
N GLY A 39 -3.43 -8.50 12.61
CA GLY A 39 -3.86 -8.35 11.22
C GLY A 39 -2.72 -8.44 10.21
N SER A 40 -3.05 -8.18 8.95
CA SER A 40 -2.08 -8.11 7.85
C SER A 40 -2.49 -7.06 6.82
N LEU A 41 -1.50 -6.53 6.11
CA LEU A 41 -1.67 -5.61 5.01
C LEU A 41 -1.01 -6.23 3.77
N GLU A 42 -1.79 -6.45 2.72
CA GLU A 42 -1.26 -6.80 1.40
C GLU A 42 -1.18 -5.55 0.54
N ILE A 43 -0.04 -5.34 -0.13
CA ILE A 43 0.14 -4.26 -1.11
C ILE A 43 0.40 -4.88 -2.49
N THR A 44 -0.37 -4.43 -3.47
CA THR A 44 -0.18 -4.73 -4.89
C THR A 44 -0.16 -3.44 -5.70
N ASN A 45 0.22 -3.50 -6.97
CA ASN A 45 0.20 -2.35 -7.85
C ASN A 45 -0.16 -2.72 -9.29
N ASP A 46 -0.66 -1.73 -10.02
CA ASP A 46 -0.57 -1.70 -11.47
C ASP A 46 0.36 -0.56 -11.91
N LEU A 47 0.30 -0.17 -13.19
CA LEU A 47 1.11 0.92 -13.74
C LEU A 47 0.76 2.31 -13.20
N THR A 48 -0.37 2.44 -12.50
CA THR A 48 -1.00 3.71 -12.13
C THR A 48 -1.35 3.83 -10.66
N ASN A 49 -1.61 2.73 -9.96
CA ASN A 49 -2.11 2.72 -8.59
C ASN A 49 -1.38 1.71 -7.72
N LEU A 50 -1.28 2.04 -6.43
CA LEU A 50 -1.09 1.10 -5.34
C LEU A 50 -2.46 0.67 -4.80
N TYR A 51 -2.61 -0.62 -4.55
CA TYR A 51 -3.79 -1.21 -3.94
C TYR A 51 -3.40 -1.84 -2.61
N PHE A 52 -4.19 -1.56 -1.60
CA PHE A 52 -4.01 -2.06 -0.24
C PHE A 52 -5.19 -2.94 0.13
N SER A 53 -4.90 -4.06 0.77
CA SER A 53 -5.89 -4.96 1.35
C SER A 53 -5.51 -5.23 2.80
N PHE A 54 -6.18 -4.54 3.72
CA PHE A 54 -6.02 -4.73 5.15
C PHE A 54 -6.96 -5.83 5.62
N SER A 55 -6.41 -6.96 6.05
CA SER A 55 -7.17 -8.03 6.71
C SER A 55 -7.00 -7.89 8.21
N ARG A 56 -8.07 -7.56 8.91
CA ARG A 56 -8.03 -7.36 10.37
C ARG A 56 -7.74 -8.68 11.09
N GLY A 57 -7.12 -8.57 12.26
CA GLY A 57 -6.99 -9.68 13.20
C GLY A 57 -8.30 -9.91 13.99
N GLY A 58 -8.16 -10.29 15.25
CA GLY A 58 -9.31 -10.65 16.10
C GLY A 58 -10.29 -9.50 16.35
N GLY A 59 -9.78 -8.28 16.51
CA GLY A 59 -10.55 -7.08 16.81
C GLY A 59 -11.25 -6.45 15.61
N ASN A 60 -12.20 -5.54 15.86
CA ASN A 60 -12.87 -4.73 14.85
C ASN A 60 -12.06 -3.45 14.55
N LEU A 61 -12.19 -2.92 13.32
CA LEU A 61 -11.63 -1.63 12.90
C LEU A 61 -12.48 -0.45 13.43
N ASN A 62 -12.57 -0.31 14.75
CA ASN A 62 -13.33 0.77 15.40
C ASN A 62 -12.58 2.10 15.46
N ASP A 63 -11.25 2.05 15.33
CA ASP A 63 -10.34 3.18 15.48
C ASP A 63 -9.57 3.40 14.16
N ALA A 64 -8.65 4.37 14.16
CA ALA A 64 -7.91 4.75 12.97
C ALA A 64 -6.60 3.95 12.83
N LEU A 65 -6.43 3.27 11.70
CA LEU A 65 -5.14 2.81 11.21
C LEU A 65 -4.49 3.95 10.42
N VAL A 66 -3.27 4.33 10.80
CA VAL A 66 -2.47 5.31 10.07
C VAL A 66 -1.23 4.64 9.51
N LEU A 67 -1.04 4.70 8.20
CA LEU A 67 0.16 4.30 7.49
C LEU A 67 0.96 5.54 7.12
N TYR A 68 2.13 5.73 7.73
CA TYR A 68 3.06 6.79 7.35
C TYR A 68 3.95 6.28 6.23
N ILE A 69 4.10 7.07 5.17
CA ILE A 69 4.74 6.66 3.92
C ILE A 69 5.84 7.66 3.57
N ASP A 70 7.05 7.13 3.43
CA ASP A 70 8.21 7.77 2.82
C ASP A 70 8.24 7.33 1.35
N ALA A 71 7.99 8.28 0.46
CA ALA A 71 7.85 8.06 -0.99
C ALA A 71 8.60 9.11 -1.82
N ALA A 72 9.06 10.18 -1.19
CA ALA A 72 9.76 11.28 -1.82
C ALA A 72 10.99 11.68 -0.98
N SER A 73 11.86 12.51 -1.55
CA SER A 73 12.94 13.11 -0.78
C SER A 73 12.38 14.18 0.14
N GLY A 74 12.70 14.11 1.43
CA GLY A 74 12.23 15.09 2.40
C GLY A 74 11.49 14.39 3.51
N GLY A 75 10.37 14.96 3.93
CA GLY A 75 9.50 14.38 4.95
C GLY A 75 9.90 14.73 6.38
N PHE A 76 9.30 13.99 7.31
CA PHE A 76 9.45 14.16 8.75
C PHE A 76 9.99 12.88 9.39
N ALA A 77 10.93 13.01 10.32
CA ALA A 77 11.45 11.87 11.09
C ALA A 77 10.51 11.44 12.23
N ASP A 78 9.58 12.31 12.61
CA ASP A 78 8.60 12.07 13.66
C ASP A 78 7.37 12.98 13.48
N THR A 79 6.38 12.79 14.34
CA THR A 79 5.11 13.53 14.36
C THR A 79 5.09 14.69 15.36
N SER A 80 6.19 14.97 16.08
CA SER A 80 6.22 15.91 17.22
C SER A 80 5.89 17.36 16.85
N SER A 81 6.09 17.71 15.58
CA SER A 81 5.83 19.04 15.04
C SER A 81 4.42 19.20 14.44
N PHE A 82 3.63 18.13 14.39
CA PHE A 82 2.30 18.14 13.79
C PHE A 82 1.28 18.75 14.74
N THR A 83 0.33 19.49 14.17
CA THR A 83 -0.71 20.20 14.94
C THR A 83 -2.12 20.06 14.37
N ASP A 84 -2.31 19.29 13.29
CA ASP A 84 -3.63 19.16 12.66
C ASP A 84 -4.53 18.19 13.42
N THR A 85 -5.57 18.74 14.05
CA THR A 85 -6.58 17.97 14.78
C THR A 85 -8.00 18.29 14.28
N ALA A 86 -8.14 18.80 13.06
CA ALA A 86 -9.41 19.31 12.57
C ALA A 86 -10.47 18.21 12.30
N ASP A 87 -10.07 16.93 12.26
CA ASP A 87 -10.97 15.77 12.35
C ASP A 87 -10.25 14.57 13.00
N ALA A 88 -10.98 13.47 13.20
CA ALA A 88 -10.49 12.28 13.87
C ALA A 88 -9.29 11.62 13.16
N LEU A 89 -9.29 11.56 11.83
CA LEU A 89 -8.20 10.93 11.09
C LEU A 89 -6.96 11.84 11.03
N ARG A 90 -7.13 13.15 10.91
CA ARG A 90 -6.00 14.08 11.05
C ARG A 90 -5.45 14.12 12.47
N THR A 91 -6.31 14.01 13.47
CA THR A 91 -5.91 13.83 14.87
C THR A 91 -5.10 12.55 15.07
N ALA A 92 -5.50 11.45 14.42
CA ALA A 92 -4.77 10.19 14.42
C ALA A 92 -3.39 10.29 13.75
N ILE A 93 -3.28 10.99 12.61
CA ILE A 93 -2.01 11.27 11.93
C ILE A 93 -1.10 12.15 12.81
N THR A 94 -1.67 13.11 13.50
CA THR A 94 -0.91 14.01 14.38
C THR A 94 -0.49 13.32 15.69
N GLY A 95 -1.29 12.37 16.20
CA GLY A 95 -1.09 11.77 17.51
C GLY A 95 -1.66 12.60 18.68
N GLY A 96 -2.60 13.53 18.40
CA GLY A 96 -3.29 14.34 19.42
C GLY A 96 -2.82 15.79 19.57
N GLY A 97 -1.82 16.21 18.80
CA GLY A 97 -1.28 17.57 18.80
C GLY A 97 -0.21 17.77 19.87
N SER A 98 -0.09 19.02 20.37
CA SER A 98 0.92 19.34 21.37
C SER A 98 0.72 18.54 22.66
N GLY A 99 1.70 17.72 23.02
CA GLY A 99 1.65 16.83 24.19
C GLY A 99 0.94 15.49 23.93
N GLY A 100 0.55 15.21 22.69
CA GLY A 100 0.06 13.91 22.26
C GLY A 100 1.17 12.87 22.10
N SER A 101 0.79 11.62 21.89
CA SER A 101 1.69 10.49 21.71
C SER A 101 2.45 10.63 20.38
N VAL A 102 3.75 10.88 20.45
CA VAL A 102 4.61 11.06 19.27
C VAL A 102 4.98 9.70 18.68
N VAL A 103 4.83 9.58 17.36
CA VAL A 103 5.49 8.54 16.55
C VAL A 103 6.85 9.05 16.09
N THR A 104 7.91 8.34 16.45
CA THR A 104 9.25 8.47 15.88
C THR A 104 9.49 7.35 14.88
N PHE A 105 9.86 7.68 13.65
CA PHE A 105 10.12 6.70 12.62
C PHE A 105 11.49 6.06 12.75
N ALA A 106 11.62 4.84 12.23
CA ALA A 106 12.89 4.14 12.23
C ALA A 106 13.94 4.88 11.39
N GLY A 107 15.20 4.82 11.82
CA GLY A 107 16.30 5.55 11.20
C GLY A 107 16.40 5.29 9.69
N GLY A 108 16.41 6.37 8.91
CA GLY A 108 16.45 6.32 7.45
C GLY A 108 15.07 6.35 6.78
N MET A 109 13.98 6.44 7.54
CA MET A 109 12.65 6.76 7.04
C MET A 109 12.30 8.21 7.40
N GLN A 110 11.77 8.95 6.44
CA GLN A 110 11.20 10.28 6.64
C GLN A 110 9.85 10.36 5.93
N ALA A 111 8.76 10.33 6.68
CA ALA A 111 7.43 10.25 6.08
C ALA A 111 7.04 11.56 5.39
N ASP A 112 6.57 11.46 4.15
CA ASP A 112 6.04 12.58 3.36
C ASP A 112 4.51 12.58 3.35
N TYR A 113 3.92 11.39 3.45
CA TYR A 113 2.48 11.18 3.32
C TYR A 113 1.96 10.31 4.47
N ALA A 114 0.65 10.39 4.70
CA ALA A 114 -0.07 9.43 5.50
C ALA A 114 -1.34 8.97 4.79
N ILE A 115 -1.59 7.66 4.81
CA ILE A 115 -2.92 7.11 4.59
C ILE A 115 -3.52 6.83 5.95
N ALA A 116 -4.64 7.47 6.27
CA ALA A 116 -5.39 7.18 7.49
C ALA A 116 -6.77 6.65 7.11
N LEU A 117 -7.19 5.61 7.83
CA LEU A 117 -8.48 4.97 7.63
C LEU A 117 -9.11 4.53 8.94
N ASP A 118 -10.43 4.60 9.00
CA ASP A 118 -11.29 3.89 9.94
C ASP A 118 -12.29 3.04 9.13
N ALA A 119 -13.32 2.47 9.77
CA ALA A 119 -14.32 1.70 9.04
C ALA A 119 -15.21 2.54 8.10
N GLY A 120 -15.26 3.86 8.26
CA GLY A 120 -16.12 4.77 7.50
C GLY A 120 -15.43 5.42 6.31
N PHE A 121 -14.13 5.69 6.40
CA PHE A 121 -13.39 6.43 5.39
C PHE A 121 -11.90 6.05 5.34
N ALA A 122 -11.29 6.23 4.16
CA ALA A 122 -9.84 6.21 3.98
C ALA A 122 -9.42 7.39 3.11
N GLY A 123 -8.38 8.11 3.54
CA GLY A 123 -7.85 9.26 2.81
C GLY A 123 -6.33 9.24 2.71
N LEU A 124 -5.81 9.96 1.72
CA LEU A 124 -4.40 10.28 1.58
C LEU A 124 -4.16 11.76 1.93
N TRP A 125 -3.17 12.01 2.77
CA TRP A 125 -2.69 13.34 3.12
C TRP A 125 -1.19 13.47 2.86
N SER A 126 -0.75 14.65 2.40
CA SER A 126 0.64 15.08 2.52
C SER A 126 0.88 15.68 3.90
N LEU A 127 1.98 15.31 4.53
CA LEU A 127 2.33 15.71 5.89
C LEU A 127 2.84 17.15 5.93
N SER A 128 2.55 17.82 7.04
CA SER A 128 2.90 19.22 7.30
C SER A 128 2.83 19.47 8.80
N THR A 129 3.58 20.45 9.30
CA THR A 129 3.54 20.84 10.72
C THR A 129 2.21 21.50 11.11
N GLY A 130 1.63 22.26 10.19
CA GLY A 130 0.31 22.86 10.31
C GLY A 130 -0.77 21.90 9.84
N SER A 131 -1.65 22.38 8.95
CA SER A 131 -2.68 21.51 8.38
C SER A 131 -2.10 20.55 7.35
N HIS A 132 -2.44 19.26 7.48
CA HIS A 132 -2.09 18.23 6.51
C HIS A 132 -2.85 18.44 5.21
N GLY A 133 -2.15 18.32 4.07
CA GLY A 133 -2.75 18.54 2.76
C GLY A 133 -3.54 17.32 2.30
N PHE A 134 -4.87 17.38 2.36
CA PHE A 134 -5.70 16.32 1.79
C PHE A 134 -5.48 16.21 0.28
N GLN A 135 -5.08 15.02 -0.19
CA GLN A 135 -4.80 14.76 -1.60
C GLN A 135 -6.04 14.19 -2.28
N ASN A 136 -6.54 13.07 -1.76
CA ASN A 136 -7.70 12.38 -2.31
C ASN A 136 -8.28 11.37 -1.31
N SER A 137 -9.54 10.99 -1.54
CA SER A 137 -10.08 9.78 -0.95
C SER A 137 -9.32 8.57 -1.48
N ALA A 138 -9.04 7.60 -0.62
CA ALA A 138 -8.44 6.33 -0.99
C ALA A 138 -9.49 5.26 -1.36
N GLY A 139 -10.79 5.59 -1.31
CA GLY A 139 -11.86 4.72 -1.76
C GLY A 139 -12.02 3.45 -0.93
N LEU A 140 -12.17 3.59 0.39
CA LEU A 140 -12.38 2.48 1.32
C LEU A 140 -13.53 1.57 0.87
N SER A 141 -13.34 0.26 0.96
CA SER A 141 -14.39 -0.73 0.76
C SER A 141 -14.16 -1.98 1.64
N PRO A 142 -15.18 -2.49 2.36
CA PRO A 142 -16.49 -1.89 2.56
C PRO A 142 -16.41 -0.66 3.46
N THR A 143 -17.42 0.21 3.36
CA THR A 143 -17.59 1.36 4.27
C THR A 143 -18.67 1.07 5.31
N GLY A 144 -18.50 1.58 6.53
CA GLY A 144 -19.46 1.47 7.63
C GLY A 144 -19.49 0.10 8.32
N ASP A 145 -18.59 -0.83 7.98
CA ASP A 145 -18.52 -2.16 8.60
C ASP A 145 -17.15 -2.38 9.26
N PRO A 146 -16.99 -2.07 10.55
CA PRO A 146 -15.74 -2.31 11.28
C PRO A 146 -15.48 -3.81 11.53
N SER A 147 -16.48 -4.66 11.31
CA SER A 147 -16.38 -6.12 11.48
C SER A 147 -16.04 -6.86 10.18
N ALA A 148 -16.02 -6.17 9.04
CA ALA A 148 -15.60 -6.75 7.77
C ALA A 148 -14.21 -7.38 7.91
N PRO A 149 -13.99 -8.61 7.40
CA PRO A 149 -12.70 -9.30 7.56
C PRO A 149 -11.56 -8.59 6.81
N THR A 150 -11.90 -7.87 5.73
CA THR A 150 -10.95 -7.18 4.88
C THR A 150 -11.50 -5.83 4.46
N HIS A 151 -10.65 -4.81 4.52
CA HIS A 151 -10.88 -3.47 3.98
C HIS A 151 -9.86 -3.18 2.88
N THR A 152 -10.33 -2.76 1.72
CA THR A 152 -9.50 -2.38 0.58
C THR A 152 -9.55 -0.88 0.35
N PHE A 153 -8.44 -0.32 -0.11
CA PHE A 153 -8.29 1.07 -0.49
C PHE A 153 -7.13 1.21 -1.48
N SER A 154 -7.03 2.34 -2.17
CA SER A 154 -6.01 2.54 -3.20
C SER A 154 -5.59 4.01 -3.29
N THR A 155 -4.40 4.23 -3.83
CA THR A 155 -3.95 5.58 -4.21
C THR A 155 -3.20 5.53 -5.52
N SER A 156 -3.24 6.63 -6.26
CA SER A 156 -2.47 6.74 -7.49
C SER A 156 -0.98 6.90 -7.17
N LEU A 157 -0.13 6.31 -8.01
CA LEU A 157 1.32 6.51 -7.94
C LEU A 157 1.67 7.99 -8.08
N ALA A 158 0.95 8.71 -8.95
CA ALA A 158 1.15 10.14 -9.16
C ALA A 158 0.88 10.98 -7.89
N SER A 159 -0.12 10.62 -7.08
CA SER A 159 -0.42 11.30 -5.81
C SER A 159 0.73 11.20 -4.80
N LEU A 160 1.56 10.17 -4.92
CA LEU A 160 2.74 9.95 -4.08
C LEU A 160 4.05 10.39 -4.75
N GLY A 161 3.99 10.92 -5.98
CA GLY A 161 5.19 11.23 -6.77
C GLY A 161 5.97 10.00 -7.25
N LEU A 162 5.32 8.84 -7.29
CA LEU A 162 5.92 7.56 -7.64
C LEU A 162 5.81 7.26 -9.14
N SER A 163 6.70 6.39 -9.59
CA SER A 163 6.67 5.77 -10.91
C SER A 163 6.89 4.26 -10.79
N PRO A 164 6.57 3.44 -11.80
CA PRO A 164 6.93 2.03 -11.81
C PRO A 164 8.44 1.86 -11.54
N GLY A 165 8.79 0.97 -10.60
CA GLY A 165 10.16 0.74 -10.13
C GLY A 165 10.55 1.57 -8.90
N SER A 166 9.74 2.56 -8.49
CA SER A 166 9.95 3.28 -7.22
C SER A 166 9.69 2.35 -6.03
N THR A 167 10.39 2.61 -4.91
CA THR A 167 10.18 1.92 -3.64
C THR A 167 9.62 2.90 -2.63
N ILE A 168 8.58 2.50 -1.89
CA ILE A 168 8.11 3.19 -0.70
C ILE A 168 8.63 2.50 0.56
N SER A 169 8.79 3.29 1.61
CA SER A 169 9.01 2.79 2.96
C SER A 169 7.84 3.20 3.84
N PHE A 170 7.39 2.33 4.74
CA PHE A 170 6.23 2.65 5.58
C PHE A 170 6.24 1.96 6.94
N VAL A 171 5.52 2.58 7.88
CA VAL A 171 5.12 2.00 9.17
C VAL A 171 3.64 2.27 9.39
N GLY A 172 2.99 1.46 10.22
CA GLY A 172 1.58 1.60 10.55
C GLY A 172 1.34 1.63 12.06
N THR A 173 0.40 2.44 12.53
CA THR A 173 0.01 2.51 13.94
C THR A 173 -1.50 2.59 14.07
N TYR A 174 -2.04 2.01 15.14
CA TYR A 174 -3.46 2.04 15.45
C TYR A 174 -3.75 3.00 16.62
N ILE A 175 -4.73 3.90 16.44
CA ILE A 175 -4.99 5.00 17.36
C ILE A 175 -6.46 5.41 17.28
N SER A 176 -7.07 5.72 18.42
CA SER A 176 -8.45 6.21 18.45
C SER A 176 -8.58 7.61 17.85
N GLY A 177 -9.78 7.98 17.41
CA GLY A 177 -10.07 9.33 16.91
C GLY A 177 -9.88 10.45 17.96
N SER A 178 -9.74 10.11 19.24
CA SER A 178 -9.41 11.01 20.35
C SER A 178 -7.92 10.99 20.73
N ALA A 179 -7.07 10.36 19.92
CA ALA A 179 -5.62 10.23 20.08
C ALA A 179 -5.11 9.32 21.20
N PHE A 180 -5.93 8.44 21.78
CA PHE A 180 -5.40 7.33 22.59
C PHE A 180 -4.75 6.29 21.66
N ARG A 181 -3.42 6.13 21.74
CA ARG A 181 -2.67 5.21 20.89
C ARG A 181 -2.66 3.79 21.44
N SER A 182 -2.86 2.81 20.56
CA SER A 182 -2.72 1.38 20.83
C SER A 182 -1.26 0.94 20.67
N ASP A 183 -0.92 -0.22 21.23
CA ASP A 183 0.36 -0.90 20.99
C ASP A 183 0.38 -1.70 19.67
N GLU A 184 -0.68 -1.64 18.88
CA GLU A 184 -0.81 -2.36 17.60
C GLU A 184 -0.21 -1.59 16.42
N ALA A 185 0.62 -2.28 15.62
CA ALA A 185 1.41 -1.63 14.58
C ALA A 185 1.81 -2.56 13.41
N PHE A 186 2.20 -1.94 12.29
CA PHE A 186 2.97 -2.55 11.21
C PHE A 186 4.40 -2.00 11.24
N GLY A 187 5.41 -2.87 11.36
CA GLY A 187 6.80 -2.52 11.62
C GLY A 187 7.22 -2.87 13.06
N ASP A 188 8.53 -2.84 13.33
CA ASP A 188 9.09 -3.27 14.63
C ASP A 188 9.35 -2.10 15.57
N GLY A 189 9.50 -2.41 16.87
CA GLY A 189 9.92 -1.46 17.91
C GLY A 189 8.82 -1.12 18.92
N ILE A 190 7.57 -1.46 18.62
CA ILE A 190 6.43 -1.19 19.50
C ILE A 190 6.23 -2.35 20.49
N SER A 191 6.59 -2.13 21.74
CA SER A 191 6.36 -3.07 22.84
C SER A 191 4.88 -3.19 23.20
N SER A 192 4.51 -4.29 23.84
CA SER A 192 3.15 -4.44 24.37
C SER A 192 2.86 -3.46 25.52
N GLY A 193 1.59 -3.08 25.64
CA GLY A 193 1.09 -2.05 26.55
C GLY A 193 0.79 -0.75 25.80
N ASN A 194 -0.49 -0.34 25.81
CA ASN A 194 -0.95 0.84 25.09
C ASN A 194 -0.17 2.10 25.50
N PRO A 195 0.48 2.79 24.55
CA PRO A 195 1.12 4.08 24.83
C PRO A 195 0.13 5.16 25.29
N GLY A 196 -1.15 5.04 24.89
CA GLY A 196 -2.21 5.92 25.36
C GLY A 196 -2.07 7.34 24.81
N PHE A 197 -2.46 8.34 25.60
CA PHE A 197 -2.50 9.74 25.13
C PHE A 197 -1.13 10.40 25.03
N THR A 198 -0.16 9.98 25.85
CA THR A 198 1.12 10.69 26.03
C THR A 198 2.34 9.78 25.96
N GLY A 199 2.15 8.47 25.76
CA GLY A 199 3.26 7.54 25.60
C GLY A 199 3.78 7.61 24.18
N ASP A 200 5.02 8.05 24.00
CA ASP A 200 5.64 8.07 22.68
C ASP A 200 5.98 6.66 22.20
N VAL A 201 6.04 6.49 20.88
CA VAL A 201 6.41 5.24 20.23
C VAL A 201 7.54 5.46 19.24
N THR A 202 8.49 4.51 19.20
CA THR A 202 9.64 4.58 18.30
C THR A 202 9.74 3.29 17.51
N PHE A 203 9.64 3.41 16.19
CA PHE A 203 9.90 2.28 15.30
C PHE A 203 11.40 2.02 15.21
N THR A 204 11.79 0.74 15.19
CA THR A 204 13.19 0.31 14.98
C THR A 204 13.45 -0.23 13.58
N SER A 205 12.39 -0.56 12.85
CA SER A 205 12.43 -0.95 11.44
C SER A 205 11.20 -0.40 10.70
N PHE A 206 11.22 -0.49 9.38
CA PHE A 206 10.11 -0.12 8.53
C PHE A 206 9.96 -1.13 7.38
N ASN A 207 8.74 -1.23 6.86
CA ASN A 207 8.42 -2.08 5.73
C ASN A 207 8.78 -1.38 4.42
N ARG A 208 9.01 -2.16 3.37
CA ARG A 208 9.29 -1.64 2.02
C ARG A 208 8.42 -2.34 0.99
N TYR A 209 7.91 -1.57 0.04
CA TYR A 209 7.21 -2.08 -1.14
C TYR A 209 7.81 -1.47 -2.40
N THR A 210 8.11 -2.29 -3.41
CA THR A 210 8.61 -1.80 -4.70
C THR A 210 7.54 -1.95 -5.77
N VAL A 211 7.18 -0.84 -6.40
CA VAL A 211 6.20 -0.79 -7.48
C VAL A 211 6.72 -1.63 -8.64
N ALA A 212 6.04 -2.73 -8.95
CA ALA A 212 6.47 -3.62 -10.02
C ALA A 212 6.45 -2.90 -11.38
N VAL A 213 7.49 -3.12 -12.17
CA VAL A 213 7.55 -2.73 -13.58
C VAL A 213 7.08 -3.93 -14.40
N PRO A 214 6.06 -3.82 -15.27
CA PRO A 214 5.70 -4.90 -16.18
C PRO A 214 6.89 -5.27 -17.05
N GLU A 215 7.29 -6.54 -17.04
CA GLU A 215 8.43 -6.97 -17.85
C GLU A 215 8.13 -6.79 -19.35
N ALA A 216 9.02 -6.10 -20.07
CA ALA A 216 8.95 -5.91 -21.53
C ALA A 216 9.09 -7.22 -22.34
N SER A 217 9.34 -8.35 -21.67
CA SER A 217 9.75 -9.63 -22.24
C SER A 217 8.71 -10.33 -23.12
N SER A 218 7.42 -9.95 -23.06
CA SER A 218 6.37 -10.57 -23.90
C SER A 218 6.28 -9.98 -25.32
N PHE A 219 6.91 -8.83 -25.59
CA PHE A 219 6.90 -8.23 -26.94
C PHE A 219 8.01 -8.75 -27.87
N LEU A 220 9.12 -9.25 -27.33
CA LEU A 220 10.29 -9.65 -28.12
C LEU A 220 10.26 -11.12 -28.60
N PHE A 221 9.62 -12.03 -27.85
CA PHE A 221 9.55 -13.44 -28.26
C PHE A 221 8.44 -13.76 -29.27
N GLY A 222 7.37 -12.95 -29.33
CA GLY A 222 6.32 -13.10 -30.35
C GLY A 222 6.78 -12.70 -31.76
N GLY A 223 7.61 -11.64 -31.87
CA GLY A 223 8.12 -11.15 -33.16
C GLY A 223 9.14 -12.09 -33.80
N LEU A 224 9.97 -12.77 -33.01
CA LEU A 224 11.02 -13.65 -33.50
C LEU A 224 10.47 -14.99 -34.01
N VAL A 225 9.42 -15.53 -33.37
CA VAL A 225 8.74 -16.74 -33.83
C VAL A 225 7.91 -16.49 -35.09
N ALA A 226 7.21 -15.35 -35.18
CA ALA A 226 6.49 -14.97 -36.41
C ALA A 226 7.46 -14.70 -37.58
N GLY A 227 8.59 -14.04 -37.32
CA GLY A 227 9.64 -13.78 -38.32
C GLY A 227 10.29 -15.06 -38.86
N ALA A 228 10.58 -16.04 -37.99
CA ALA A 228 11.16 -17.32 -38.38
C ALA A 228 10.21 -18.19 -39.24
N VAL A 229 8.90 -18.13 -38.99
CA VAL A 229 7.89 -18.85 -39.80
C VAL A 229 7.71 -18.22 -41.19
N VAL A 230 7.79 -16.89 -41.30
CA VAL A 230 7.72 -16.20 -42.61
C VAL A 230 9.00 -16.40 -43.43
N LEU A 231 10.18 -16.38 -42.80
CA LEU A 231 11.46 -16.59 -43.48
C LEU A 231 11.68 -18.05 -43.91
N SER A 232 11.21 -19.03 -43.14
CA SER A 232 11.30 -20.45 -43.50
C SER A 232 10.36 -20.83 -44.66
N ARG A 233 9.23 -20.14 -44.84
CA ARG A 233 8.34 -20.32 -46.01
C ARG A 233 8.93 -19.77 -47.31
N ARG A 234 9.68 -18.67 -47.27
CA ARG A 234 10.30 -18.09 -48.48
C ARG A 234 11.43 -18.94 -49.05
N ARG A 235 12.15 -19.70 -48.22
CA ARG A 235 13.23 -20.59 -48.70
C ARG A 235 12.75 -21.86 -49.40
N ARG A 236 11.47 -22.24 -49.25
CA ARG A 236 10.91 -23.47 -49.85
C ARG A 236 10.28 -23.26 -51.23
N LEU A 237 10.08 -22.02 -51.66
CA LEU A 237 9.46 -21.68 -52.97
C LEU A 237 10.48 -21.32 -54.06
N GLY A 238 11.79 -21.31 -53.77
CA GLY A 238 12.85 -20.95 -54.71
C GLY A 238 13.68 -22.12 -55.26
N ARG A 239 13.23 -23.37 -55.11
CA ARG A 239 13.84 -24.55 -55.73
C ARG A 239 12.78 -25.28 -56.55
N GLY A 240 12.47 -24.70 -57.70
CA GLY A 240 11.87 -25.37 -58.84
C GLY A 240 12.91 -25.49 -59.94
#